data_AF-A0A3C1FMV5-F1
#
_entry.id   AF-A0A3C1FMV5-F1
#
_cell.length_a   1.000
_cell.length_b   1.000
_cell.length_c   1.000
_cell.angle_alpha   90.00
_cell.angle_beta   90.00
_cell.angle_gamma   90.00
#
_symmetry.space_group_name_H-M   'P 1'
#
loop_
_entity.id
_entity.type
_entity.pdbx_description
1 polymer ?
#
loop_
_entity_poly.entity_id
_entity_poly.type
_entity_poly.pdbx_seq_one_letter_code
_entity_poly.pdbx_strand_id
1 'polypeptide(L)'
;TYEKLSARIHITEADGALQSRSEVNIDFLGGFRPMTLRLEPVDAALWLAPVPDSAMPYPIRFLDFGADGRPAYLHMGLRAYRRVA
;
A
#
# COMPACT_ATOMS: atom_id res chain seq x y z
N THR A 1 -3.36 -7.05 5.76
CA THR A 1 -2.03 -7.21 5.14
C THR A 1 -2.18 -7.70 3.71
N TYR A 2 -1.34 -7.22 2.80
CA TYR A 2 -1.33 -7.57 1.38
C TYR A 2 0.03 -8.14 0.97
N GLU A 3 0.06 -9.13 0.10
CA GLU A 3 1.28 -9.83 -0.27
C GLU A 3 1.36 -10.13 -1.76
N LYS A 4 2.59 -10.09 -2.26
CA LYS A 4 3.05 -10.63 -3.53
C LYS A 4 4.49 -11.11 -3.31
N LEU A 5 4.98 -12.06 -4.10
CA LEU A 5 6.34 -12.63 -4.00
C LEU A 5 7.46 -11.62 -3.66
N SER A 6 7.38 -10.39 -4.18
CA SER A 6 8.40 -9.35 -3.99
C SER A 6 8.25 -8.50 -2.72
N ALA A 7 7.06 -8.42 -2.12
CA ALA A 7 6.82 -7.57 -0.94
C ALA A 7 5.52 -7.90 -0.19
N ARG A 8 5.53 -7.58 1.09
CA ARG A 8 4.37 -7.53 1.97
C ARG A 8 4.07 -6.08 2.36
N ILE A 9 2.81 -5.68 2.25
CA ILE A 9 2.33 -4.33 2.55
C ILE A 9 1.33 -4.42 3.71
N HIS A 10 1.65 -3.71 4.79
CA HIS A 10 0.82 -3.61 5.97
C HIS A 10 0.06 -2.30 5.91
N ILE A 11 -1.27 -2.38 5.91
CA ILE A 11 -2.14 -1.21 6.03
C ILE A 11 -2.70 -1.22 7.44
N THR A 12 -2.42 -0.16 8.19
CA THR A 12 -2.83 0.02 9.59
C THR A 12 -3.45 1.39 9.78
N GLU A 13 -4.36 1.52 10.72
CA GLU A 13 -4.84 2.83 11.17
C GLU A 13 -4.01 3.29 12.37
N ALA A 14 -3.48 4.51 12.31
CA ALA A 14 -2.73 5.14 13.39
C ALA A 14 -2.89 6.66 13.29
N ASP A 15 -3.12 7.31 14.43
CA ASP A 15 -3.34 8.77 14.53
C ASP A 15 -4.43 9.27 13.56
N GLY A 16 -5.55 8.53 13.52
CA GLY A 16 -6.72 8.85 12.70
C GLY A 16 -6.51 8.80 11.19
N ALA A 17 -5.45 8.14 10.70
CA ALA A 17 -5.28 7.90 9.27
C ALA A 17 -4.71 6.52 8.98
N LEU A 18 -4.87 6.11 7.72
CA LEU A 18 -4.22 4.93 7.20
C LEU A 18 -2.72 5.18 7.04
N GLN A 19 -1.93 4.16 7.35
CA GLN A 19 -0.50 4.09 7.10
C GLN A 19 -0.19 2.84 6.29
N SER A 20 0.74 2.96 5.36
CA SER A 20 1.31 1.83 4.61
C SER A 20 2.73 1.59 5.06
N ARG A 21 3.01 0.39 5.59
CA ARG A 21 4.36 -0.09 5.86
C ARG A 21 4.72 -1.20 4.88
N SER A 22 5.83 -1.02 4.17
CA SER A 22 6.33 -2.01 3.22
C SER A 22 7.45 -2.85 3.80
N GLU A 23 7.35 -4.17 3.65
CA GLU A 23 8.41 -5.15 3.86
C GLU A 23 8.77 -5.69 2.48
N VAL A 24 9.93 -5.29 1.97
CA VAL A 24 10.35 -5.56 0.60
C VAL A 24 11.46 -6.58 0.62
N ASN A 25 11.37 -7.58 -0.27
CA ASN A 25 12.52 -8.41 -0.58
C ASN A 25 13.47 -7.55 -1.44
N ILE A 26 14.55 -7.08 -0.81
CA ILE A 26 15.55 -6.17 -1.39
C ILE A 26 16.11 -6.72 -2.71
N ASP A 27 16.28 -8.04 -2.83
CA ASP A 27 16.83 -8.68 -4.02
C ASP A 27 15.90 -8.54 -5.25
N PHE A 28 14.60 -8.31 -5.02
CA PHE A 28 13.60 -8.16 -6.08
C PHE A 28 13.34 -6.72 -6.50
N LEU A 29 13.59 -5.75 -5.62
CA LEU A 29 13.00 -4.40 -5.74
C LEU A 29 14.01 -3.26 -5.87
N GLY A 30 15.29 -3.57 -6.05
CA GLY A 30 16.27 -2.61 -6.57
C GLY A 30 16.35 -1.32 -5.76
N GLY A 31 16.65 -1.43 -4.47
CA GLY A 31 16.92 -0.26 -3.61
C GLY A 31 15.70 0.34 -2.90
N PHE A 32 14.49 -0.23 -3.08
CA PHE A 32 13.35 0.13 -2.25
C PHE A 32 13.65 -0.23 -0.79
N ARG A 33 13.64 0.77 0.09
CA ARG A 33 13.80 0.57 1.54
C ARG A 33 12.42 0.42 2.18
N PRO A 34 12.28 -0.46 3.19
CA PRO A 34 11.10 -0.47 4.05
C PRO A 34 10.83 0.93 4.58
N MET A 35 9.61 1.41 4.39
CA MET A 35 9.17 2.72 4.89
C MET A 35 7.70 2.65 5.31
N THR A 36 7.38 3.49 6.30
CA THR A 36 6.00 3.73 6.74
C THR A 36 5.56 5.09 6.20
N LEU A 37 4.48 5.10 5.42
CA LEU A 37 3.93 6.29 4.79
C LEU A 37 2.51 6.51 5.28
N ARG A 38 2.20 7.72 5.77
CA ARG A 38 0.82 8.13 6.04
C ARG A 38 0.10 8.32 4.70
N LEU A 39 -1.11 7.79 4.60
CA LEU A 39 -1.90 7.83 3.38
C LEU A 39 -2.90 8.97 3.41
N GLU A 40 -2.98 9.68 2.30
CA GLU A 40 -3.91 10.79 2.08
C GLU A 40 -5.08 10.29 1.23
N PRO A 41 -6.34 10.36 1.72
CA PRO A 41 -7.49 9.90 0.97
C PRO A 41 -7.76 10.81 -0.22
N VAL A 42 -8.04 10.22 -1.38
CA VAL A 42 -8.55 10.93 -2.57
C VAL A 42 -10.03 10.59 -2.76
N ASP A 43 -10.36 9.30 -2.68
CA ASP A 43 -11.73 8.78 -2.73
C ASP A 43 -11.85 7.49 -1.90
N ALA A 44 -12.99 6.82 -1.98
CA ALA A 44 -13.28 5.60 -1.21
C ALA A 44 -12.37 4.39 -1.55
N ALA A 45 -11.66 4.42 -2.67
CA ALA A 45 -10.81 3.35 -3.16
C ALA A 45 -9.36 3.82 -3.46
N LEU A 46 -9.08 5.12 -3.50
CA LEU A 46 -7.79 5.70 -3.86
C LEU A 46 -7.21 6.56 -2.74
N TRP A 47 -5.94 6.28 -2.44
CA TRP A 47 -5.11 7.05 -1.52
C TRP A 47 -3.78 7.41 -2.19
N LEU A 48 -3.17 8.49 -1.71
CA LEU A 48 -1.82 8.91 -2.08
C LEU A 48 -0.87 8.63 -0.92
N ALA A 49 0.31 8.11 -1.23
CA ALA A 49 1.40 7.89 -0.29
C ALA A 49 2.53 8.89 -0.61
N PRO A 50 2.67 10.00 0.13
CA PRO A 50 3.76 10.94 -0.05
C PRO A 50 5.09 10.25 0.29
N VAL A 51 5.95 10.07 -0.71
CA VAL A 51 7.27 9.46 -0.53
C VAL A 51 8.29 10.59 -0.31
N PRO A 52 9.11 10.55 0.75
CA PRO A 52 10.19 11.50 0.94
C PRO A 52 11.08 11.62 -0.31
N ASP A 53 11.50 12.84 -0.64
CA ASP A 53 12.34 13.16 -1.80
C ASP A 53 11.75 12.80 -3.19
N SER A 54 10.46 12.42 -3.25
CA SER A 54 9.73 12.26 -4.49
C SER A 54 8.87 13.49 -4.78
N ALA A 55 8.95 14.00 -6.01
CA ALA A 55 8.06 15.07 -6.49
C ALA A 55 6.61 14.60 -6.72
N MET A 56 6.38 13.27 -6.76
CA MET A 56 5.06 12.69 -6.98
C MET A 56 4.72 11.66 -5.88
N PRO A 57 3.54 11.77 -5.24
CA PRO A 57 3.10 10.74 -4.32
C PRO A 57 2.79 9.44 -5.07
N TYR A 58 2.97 8.31 -4.40
CA TYR A 58 2.64 7.00 -4.94
C TYR A 58 1.14 6.72 -4.79
N PRO A 59 0.41 6.40 -5.87
CA PRO A 59 -0.99 6.03 -5.75
C PRO A 59 -1.13 4.62 -5.19
N ILE A 60 -2.00 4.47 -4.18
CA ILE A 60 -2.44 3.20 -3.61
C ILE A 60 -3.94 3.05 -3.87
N ARG A 61 -4.30 2.05 -4.67
CA ARG A 61 -5.70 1.78 -5.02
C ARG A 61 -6.16 0.44 -4.45
N PHE A 62 -7.27 0.46 -3.73
CA PHE A 62 -7.91 -0.74 -3.20
C PHE A 62 -9.02 -1.19 -4.14
N LEU A 63 -9.13 -2.51 -4.34
CA LEU A 63 -10.06 -3.11 -5.28
C LEU A 63 -10.74 -4.33 -4.68
N ASP A 64 -11.87 -4.71 -5.29
CA ASP A 64 -12.62 -5.92 -4.99
C ASP A 64 -13.01 -5.99 -3.50
N PHE A 65 -13.88 -5.07 -3.11
CA PHE A 65 -14.37 -4.96 -1.73
C PHE A 65 -15.33 -6.11 -1.44
N GLY A 66 -14.98 -6.94 -0.46
CA GLY A 66 -15.84 -8.04 0.00
C GLY A 66 -17.09 -7.53 0.72
N ALA A 67 -17.97 -8.47 1.10
CA ALA A 67 -19.20 -8.15 1.83
C ALA A 67 -18.97 -7.49 3.21
N ASP A 68 -17.78 -7.66 3.78
CA ASP A 68 -17.33 -7.02 5.01
C ASP A 68 -16.74 -5.61 4.79
N GLY A 69 -16.81 -5.11 3.54
CA GLY A 69 -16.22 -3.84 3.13
C GLY A 69 -14.69 -3.85 3.06
N ARG A 70 -14.02 -5.00 3.18
CA ARG A 70 -12.56 -5.08 3.11
C ARG A 70 -12.10 -5.37 1.68
N PRO A 71 -11.13 -4.60 1.15
CA PRO A 71 -10.62 -4.82 -0.21
C PRO A 71 -9.72 -6.05 -0.31
N ALA A 72 -10.01 -6.94 -1.25
CA ALA A 72 -9.23 -8.15 -1.51
C ALA A 72 -7.89 -7.86 -2.18
N TYR A 73 -7.76 -6.75 -2.90
CA TYR A 73 -6.53 -6.35 -3.57
C TYR A 73 -6.11 -4.91 -3.26
N LEU A 74 -4.80 -4.70 -3.29
CA LEU A 74 -4.15 -3.40 -3.21
C LEU A 74 -3.23 -3.26 -4.41
N HIS A 75 -3.33 -2.16 -5.15
CA HIS A 75 -2.45 -1.79 -6.24
C HIS A 75 -1.52 -0.66 -5.82
N MET A 76 -0.22 -0.84 -6.05
CA MET A 76 0.77 0.25 -6.03
C MET A 76 1.46 0.31 -7.39
N GLY A 77 1.21 1.37 -8.15
CA GLY A 77 1.62 1.43 -9.56
C GLY A 77 1.08 0.24 -10.37
N LEU A 78 1.94 -0.44 -11.12
CA LEU A 78 1.58 -1.59 -11.98
C LEU A 78 1.46 -2.93 -11.23
N ARG A 79 1.52 -2.93 -9.89
CA ARG A 79 1.58 -4.15 -9.09
C ARG A 79 0.35 -4.31 -8.21
N ALA A 80 -0.32 -5.45 -8.36
CA ALA A 80 -1.38 -5.92 -7.48
C ALA A 80 -0.81 -6.81 -6.37
N TYR A 81 -1.26 -6.60 -5.15
CA TYR A 81 -0.97 -7.39 -3.95
C TYR A 81 -2.28 -7.95 -3.42
N ARG A 82 -2.32 -9.24 -3.11
CA ARG A 82 -3.52 -9.91 -2.61
C ARG A 82 -3.56 -9.83 -1.09
N ARG A 83 -4.74 -9.61 -0.50
CA ARG A 83 -4.94 -9.69 0.95
C ARG A 83 -4.69 -11.14 1.43
N VAL A 84 -3.89 -11.30 2.50
CA VAL A 84 -3.49 -12.63 3.03
C VAL A 84 -3.88 -12.85 4.51
N ALA A 85 -4.70 -11.96 5.06
CA ALA A 85 -5.29 -12.05 6.40
C ALA A 85 -6.64 -11.34 6.44
#